data_AF-A0A226N3P2-F1
#
_entry.id   AF-A0A226N3P2-F1
#
_cell.length_a   1.000
_cell.length_b   1.000
_cell.length_c   1.000
_cell.angle_alpha   90.00
_cell.angle_beta   90.00
_cell.angle_gamma   90.00
#
_symmetry.space_group_name_H-M   'P 1'
#
loop_
_entity.id
_entity.type
_entity.pdbx_description
1 polymer ?
#
loop_
_entity_poly.entity_id
_entity_poly.type
_entity_poly.pdbx_seq_one_letter_code
_entity_poly.pdbx_strand_id
1 'polypeptide(L)'
;MARMNVALQELGHAMPDYKHATLQEDEGPEPAGDGSASPDSVEVSYAPVGFRKGTGPLLTRLASRSQLELVLCTVAVTLALLLGITVVALAIQYSRDPSHTMCLTDACIRVASKILEALDTDTDPCQDFYQYSCGGWIKRNPLPNGRSKWSTFNSIWDQNQAIMKHLLENSSFNSSSEAERKTQRYYLSCLKEQRIEELGSQPLMELIDKIGGWNVTGSWNQSSFMEVLKMVSGTYRATPFFTVYVGADSKSSNSNIIQVDQSGLFLPSRDYYLNRTANEKVLTAYLDYMVELGTLLGGVKEPTRQQMQQVLDFETLLANITVPQAERRDDEKIYHKMSIAELQVLAPAIDWLDYLSYALAPLELAETEPVVVYGDAYLQQVSELINSTDKSVLNNYLIWNLVQKTASSLDQRFETAQERLLETLYGTRKSCTPRWQTCISNTDDTLGFALGSLFVKATFDRDSKAIVRTHPIPIRGNSCFPPDPGER
;
A
#
# COMPACT_ATOMS: atom_id res chain seq x y z
N MET A 1 16.31 1.93 -21.09
CA MET A 1 15.83 3.30 -21.34
C MET A 1 14.82 3.41 -22.51
N ALA A 2 14.20 2.31 -22.98
CA ALA A 2 13.24 2.33 -24.11
C ALA A 2 11.87 1.66 -23.78
N ARG A 3 11.56 1.41 -22.50
CA ARG A 3 10.25 0.85 -22.07
C ARG A 3 9.48 1.75 -21.09
N MET A 4 10.01 2.94 -20.78
CA MET A 4 9.37 3.91 -19.89
C MET A 4 8.53 4.97 -20.63
N ASN A 5 8.60 5.00 -21.97
CA ASN A 5 7.86 5.98 -22.80
C ASN A 5 6.40 5.60 -23.10
N VAL A 6 5.99 4.34 -22.91
CA VAL A 6 4.63 3.92 -23.29
C VAL A 6 3.58 4.35 -22.24
N ALA A 7 3.96 4.43 -20.96
CA ALA A 7 3.04 4.84 -19.89
C ALA A 7 2.80 6.37 -19.82
N LEU A 8 3.72 7.17 -20.36
CA LEU A 8 3.58 8.64 -20.42
C LEU A 8 2.78 9.12 -21.64
N GLN A 9 2.68 8.29 -22.69
CA GLN A 9 2.01 8.67 -23.94
C GLN A 9 0.48 8.47 -23.90
N GLU A 10 0.00 7.60 -23.01
CA GLU A 10 -1.44 7.40 -22.76
C GLU A 10 -2.09 8.49 -21.89
N LEU A 11 -1.29 9.26 -21.12
CA LEU A 11 -1.78 10.36 -20.28
C LEU A 11 -1.84 11.72 -21.00
N GLY A 12 -1.30 11.82 -22.21
CA GLY A 12 -1.22 13.07 -22.98
C GLY A 12 -2.38 13.34 -23.94
N HIS A 13 -3.33 12.42 -24.11
CA HIS A 13 -4.41 12.51 -25.09
C HIS A 13 -5.79 12.20 -24.48
N ALA A 14 -6.16 12.89 -23.40
CA ALA A 14 -7.56 13.02 -22.98
C ALA A 14 -7.74 14.16 -21.98
N MET A 15 -7.77 15.40 -22.45
CA MET A 15 -8.48 16.47 -21.75
C MET A 15 -9.44 17.13 -22.75
N PRO A 16 -10.73 16.80 -22.74
CA PRO A 16 -11.75 17.69 -23.24
C PRO A 16 -12.27 18.57 -22.09
N ASP A 17 -12.31 19.88 -22.34
CA ASP A 17 -13.04 20.86 -21.55
C ASP A 17 -14.48 20.39 -21.27
N TYR A 18 -14.79 20.12 -20.00
CA TYR A 18 -16.15 19.81 -19.58
C TYR A 18 -16.93 21.11 -19.37
N LYS A 19 -17.70 21.51 -20.39
CA LYS A 19 -18.80 22.47 -20.23
C LYS A 19 -19.98 21.75 -19.57
N HIS A 20 -20.52 22.37 -18.52
CA HIS A 20 -21.75 21.99 -17.83
C HIS A 20 -22.91 21.76 -18.82
N ALA A 21 -23.63 20.65 -18.67
CA ALA A 21 -24.95 20.47 -19.25
C ALA A 21 -25.95 20.07 -18.16
N THR A 22 -26.90 20.97 -17.94
CA THR A 22 -28.12 20.81 -17.16
C THR A 22 -29.08 19.82 -17.83
N LEU A 23 -29.67 18.94 -17.01
CA LEU A 23 -30.79 18.07 -17.37
C LEU A 23 -32.03 18.90 -17.72
N GLN A 24 -32.65 18.62 -18.87
CA GLN A 24 -34.07 18.92 -19.07
C GLN A 24 -34.69 17.86 -19.98
N GLU A 25 -35.87 17.41 -19.55
CA GLU A 25 -36.70 16.36 -20.13
C GLU A 25 -37.45 16.84 -21.39
N ASP A 26 -37.78 15.84 -22.22
CA ASP A 26 -39.07 15.62 -22.89
C ASP A 26 -39.26 15.83 -24.42
N GLU A 27 -40.01 14.87 -24.96
CA GLU A 27 -40.76 14.74 -26.22
C GLU A 27 -40.07 14.70 -27.62
N GLY A 28 -40.43 13.65 -28.40
CA GLY A 28 -40.38 13.64 -29.88
C GLY A 28 -41.77 13.95 -30.48
N PRO A 29 -42.11 13.60 -31.75
CA PRO A 29 -41.27 13.16 -32.88
C PRO A 29 -41.60 13.86 -34.25
N GLU A 30 -40.88 13.42 -35.30
CA GLU A 30 -41.24 13.33 -36.74
C GLU A 30 -40.35 14.06 -37.79
N PRO A 31 -40.14 13.46 -39.00
CA PRO A 31 -39.15 13.89 -39.98
C PRO A 31 -39.74 14.41 -41.32
N ALA A 32 -38.98 15.27 -42.00
CA ALA A 32 -39.03 15.56 -43.43
C ALA A 32 -37.66 16.17 -43.80
N GLY A 33 -37.02 16.02 -44.94
CA GLY A 33 -37.35 15.47 -46.25
C GLY A 33 -36.34 16.07 -47.23
N ASP A 34 -35.88 15.26 -48.20
CA ASP A 34 -35.26 15.59 -49.49
C ASP A 34 -33.98 16.46 -49.64
N GLY A 35 -33.14 16.04 -50.61
CA GLY A 35 -32.50 17.01 -51.51
C GLY A 35 -31.01 16.82 -51.85
N SER A 36 -30.71 15.83 -52.70
CA SER A 36 -29.73 15.83 -53.82
C SER A 36 -28.49 16.75 -53.82
N ALA A 37 -27.30 16.18 -54.09
CA ALA A 37 -26.57 16.33 -55.38
C ALA A 37 -25.19 15.62 -55.38
N SER A 38 -24.96 14.86 -56.46
CA SER A 38 -23.72 14.26 -56.99
C SER A 38 -22.68 15.31 -57.47
N PRO A 39 -21.52 14.96 -58.11
CA PRO A 39 -21.03 13.64 -58.56
C PRO A 39 -19.56 13.32 -58.20
N ASP A 40 -19.15 12.06 -58.37
CA ASP A 40 -17.88 11.76 -59.03
C ASP A 40 -17.88 10.37 -59.66
N SER A 41 -17.32 10.32 -60.86
CA SER A 41 -17.33 9.25 -61.85
C SER A 41 -16.07 8.41 -61.79
N VAL A 42 -16.18 7.07 -61.84
CA VAL A 42 -15.16 6.19 -62.45
C VAL A 42 -15.85 4.98 -63.10
N GLU A 43 -15.63 4.84 -64.41
CA GLU A 43 -15.99 3.70 -65.25
C GLU A 43 -15.11 2.48 -64.98
N VAL A 44 -15.69 1.27 -64.96
CA VAL A 44 -14.98 0.04 -65.39
C VAL A 44 -15.94 -0.90 -66.15
N SER A 45 -15.69 -0.97 -67.46
CA SER A 45 -15.82 -2.08 -68.43
C SER A 45 -16.90 -3.16 -68.30
N TYR A 46 -17.76 -3.15 -69.31
CA TYR A 46 -18.75 -4.17 -69.67
C TYR A 46 -18.15 -5.39 -70.38
N ALA A 47 -18.64 -6.58 -70.04
CA ALA A 47 -18.74 -7.73 -70.94
C ALA A 47 -20.24 -8.04 -71.18
N PRO A 48 -20.71 -8.24 -72.43
CA PRO A 48 -22.13 -8.29 -72.72
C PRO A 48 -22.71 -9.71 -72.55
N VAL A 49 -23.60 -9.89 -71.57
CA VAL A 49 -24.54 -11.02 -71.57
C VAL A 49 -25.84 -10.55 -72.20
N GLY A 50 -26.09 -11.01 -73.42
CA GLY A 50 -27.26 -10.65 -74.22
C GLY A 50 -28.55 -11.14 -73.59
N PHE A 51 -29.33 -10.22 -73.00
CA PHE A 51 -30.73 -10.45 -72.69
C PHE A 51 -31.59 -10.13 -73.92
N ARG A 52 -32.15 -11.19 -74.51
CA ARG A 52 -33.24 -11.09 -75.49
C ARG A 52 -34.43 -10.36 -74.85
N LYS A 53 -34.80 -9.22 -75.42
CA LYS A 53 -36.11 -8.57 -75.26
C LYS A 53 -37.19 -9.57 -75.68
N GLY A 54 -37.81 -10.21 -74.70
CA GLY A 54 -39.12 -10.83 -74.82
C GLY A 54 -40.12 -10.00 -74.05
N THR A 55 -40.70 -8.99 -74.69
CA THR A 55 -41.94 -8.35 -74.24
C THR A 55 -43.06 -9.37 -74.31
N GLY A 56 -43.20 -10.17 -73.25
CA GLY A 56 -44.37 -10.99 -72.99
C GLY A 56 -45.19 -10.34 -71.88
N PRO A 57 -46.51 -10.21 -72.01
CA PRO A 57 -47.35 -9.63 -70.96
C PRO A 57 -47.32 -10.56 -69.73
N LEU A 58 -46.68 -10.10 -68.65
CA LEU A 58 -46.62 -10.80 -67.36
C LEU A 58 -47.98 -10.86 -66.63
N LEU A 59 -49.05 -10.32 -67.23
CA LEU A 59 -50.39 -10.24 -66.65
C LEU A 59 -51.48 -11.03 -67.41
N THR A 60 -51.12 -11.91 -68.36
CA THR A 60 -52.12 -12.72 -69.08
C THR A 60 -51.73 -14.20 -69.22
N ARG A 61 -51.34 -14.84 -68.09
CA ARG A 61 -51.31 -16.32 -67.95
C ARG A 61 -51.88 -16.80 -66.60
N LEU A 62 -52.98 -16.19 -66.17
CA LEU A 62 -53.76 -16.64 -65.00
C LEU A 62 -55.06 -17.36 -65.38
N ALA A 63 -55.30 -17.61 -66.67
CA ALA A 63 -56.47 -18.34 -67.13
C ALA A 63 -56.05 -19.67 -67.75
N SER A 64 -56.28 -20.77 -67.00
CA SER A 64 -56.17 -22.21 -67.33
C SER A 64 -55.24 -23.06 -66.46
N ARG A 65 -54.86 -22.60 -65.27
CA ARG A 65 -54.31 -23.49 -64.23
C ARG A 65 -55.46 -24.13 -63.46
N SER A 66 -55.41 -25.46 -63.28
CA SER A 66 -56.44 -26.21 -62.56
C SER A 66 -56.63 -25.64 -61.14
N GLN A 67 -57.84 -25.67 -60.60
CA GLN A 67 -58.16 -25.19 -59.25
C GLN A 67 -57.15 -25.67 -58.18
N LEU A 68 -56.58 -26.86 -58.39
CA LEU A 68 -55.55 -27.47 -57.54
C LEU A 68 -54.23 -26.67 -57.50
N GLU A 69 -53.76 -26.13 -58.64
CA GLU A 69 -52.50 -25.37 -58.69
C GLU A 69 -52.61 -24.01 -58.00
N LEU A 70 -53.77 -23.35 -58.11
CA LEU A 70 -54.05 -22.11 -57.40
C LEU A 70 -54.09 -22.34 -55.88
N VAL A 71 -54.74 -23.41 -55.44
CA VAL A 71 -54.76 -23.81 -54.02
C VAL A 71 -53.34 -24.14 -53.52
N LEU A 72 -52.55 -24.91 -54.28
CA LEU A 72 -51.16 -25.23 -53.91
C LEU A 72 -50.26 -23.99 -53.83
N CYS A 73 -50.38 -23.04 -54.76
CA CYS A 73 -49.63 -21.78 -54.69
C CYS A 73 -50.04 -20.94 -53.48
N THR A 74 -51.34 -20.84 -53.18
CA THR A 74 -51.79 -20.12 -51.97
C THR A 74 -51.30 -20.78 -50.70
N VAL A 75 -51.36 -22.11 -50.59
CA VAL A 75 -50.84 -22.85 -49.43
C VAL A 75 -49.33 -22.66 -49.29
N ALA A 76 -48.56 -22.75 -50.38
CA ALA A 76 -47.12 -22.52 -50.36
C ALA A 76 -46.74 -21.09 -49.92
N VAL A 77 -47.46 -20.08 -50.40
CA VAL A 77 -47.24 -18.67 -49.98
C VAL A 77 -47.62 -18.47 -48.52
N THR A 78 -48.72 -19.05 -48.05
CA THR A 78 -49.11 -18.98 -46.63
C THR A 78 -48.12 -19.69 -45.71
N LEU A 79 -47.60 -20.86 -46.12
CA LEU A 79 -46.56 -21.58 -45.39
C LEU A 79 -45.25 -20.79 -45.35
N ALA A 80 -44.84 -20.17 -46.46
CA ALA A 80 -43.65 -19.33 -46.51
C ALA A 80 -43.80 -18.07 -45.63
N LEU A 81 -44.98 -17.45 -45.61
CA LEU A 81 -45.29 -16.32 -44.73
C LEU A 81 -45.29 -16.74 -43.26
N LEU A 82 -45.92 -17.86 -42.92
CA LEU A 82 -45.91 -18.40 -41.55
C LEU A 82 -44.50 -18.73 -41.09
N LEU A 83 -43.68 -19.34 -41.96
CA LEU A 83 -42.29 -19.66 -41.66
C LEU A 83 -41.46 -18.38 -41.47
N GLY A 84 -41.65 -17.37 -42.33
CA GLY A 84 -41.04 -16.06 -42.17
C GLY A 84 -41.44 -15.37 -40.86
N ILE A 85 -42.72 -15.40 -40.49
CA ILE A 85 -43.23 -14.84 -39.23
C ILE A 85 -42.63 -15.60 -38.04
N THR A 86 -42.52 -16.92 -38.09
CA THR A 86 -41.89 -17.70 -37.00
C THR A 86 -40.40 -17.41 -36.85
N VAL A 87 -39.66 -17.25 -37.95
CA VAL A 87 -38.23 -16.87 -37.91
C VAL A 87 -38.06 -15.47 -37.32
N VAL A 88 -38.91 -14.52 -37.70
CA VAL A 88 -38.89 -13.16 -37.15
C VAL A 88 -39.30 -13.17 -35.67
N ALA A 89 -40.31 -13.94 -35.28
CA ALA A 89 -40.72 -14.07 -33.88
C ALA A 89 -39.63 -14.71 -33.01
N LEU A 90 -38.93 -15.73 -33.51
CA LEU A 90 -37.79 -16.35 -32.84
C LEU A 90 -36.59 -15.40 -32.75
N ALA A 91 -36.30 -14.63 -33.80
CA ALA A 91 -35.25 -13.62 -33.77
C ALA A 91 -35.55 -12.50 -32.75
N ILE A 92 -36.81 -12.05 -32.66
CA ILE A 92 -37.25 -11.06 -31.68
C ILE A 92 -37.17 -11.64 -30.26
N GLN A 93 -37.58 -12.90 -30.04
CA GLN A 93 -37.45 -13.58 -28.74
C GLN A 93 -35.98 -13.76 -28.34
N TYR A 94 -35.11 -14.15 -29.26
CA TYR A 94 -33.67 -14.29 -29.03
C TYR A 94 -33.02 -12.94 -28.69
N SER A 95 -33.42 -11.86 -29.36
CA SER A 95 -32.90 -10.51 -29.09
C SER A 95 -33.40 -9.89 -27.78
N ARG A 96 -34.45 -10.45 -27.17
CA ARG A 96 -35.08 -9.95 -25.93
C ARG A 96 -34.63 -10.69 -24.68
N ASP A 97 -33.80 -11.71 -24.79
CA ASP A 97 -33.32 -12.46 -23.62
C ASP A 97 -32.26 -11.63 -22.85
N PRO A 98 -32.57 -11.13 -21.63
CA PRO A 98 -31.66 -10.31 -20.85
C PRO A 98 -30.39 -11.06 -20.41
N SER A 99 -30.41 -12.40 -20.45
CA SER A 99 -29.29 -13.27 -20.08
C SER A 99 -28.13 -13.24 -21.10
N HIS A 100 -28.34 -12.69 -22.29
CA HIS A 100 -27.35 -12.64 -23.38
C HIS A 100 -26.85 -11.24 -23.74
N THR A 101 -27.34 -10.18 -23.09
CA THR A 101 -26.82 -8.82 -23.28
C THR A 101 -25.46 -8.66 -22.60
N MET A 102 -24.37 -8.85 -23.36
CA MET A 102 -23.01 -8.62 -22.89
C MET A 102 -22.78 -7.12 -22.64
N CYS A 103 -22.15 -6.76 -21.51
CA CYS A 103 -21.76 -5.37 -21.26
C CYS A 103 -20.57 -4.98 -22.16
N LEU A 104 -20.79 -4.04 -23.07
CA LEU A 104 -19.78 -3.55 -24.01
C LEU A 104 -19.31 -2.12 -23.71
N THR A 105 -19.53 -1.64 -22.49
CA THR A 105 -18.95 -0.36 -22.06
C THR A 105 -17.42 -0.48 -21.99
N ASP A 106 -16.71 0.63 -22.20
CA ASP A 106 -15.24 0.66 -22.10
C ASP A 106 -14.76 0.10 -20.74
N ALA A 107 -15.44 0.44 -19.65
CA ALA A 107 -15.14 -0.10 -18.32
C ALA A 107 -15.30 -1.63 -18.24
N CYS A 108 -16.41 -2.19 -18.75
CA CYS A 108 -16.62 -3.63 -18.78
C CYS A 108 -15.56 -4.36 -19.60
N ILE A 109 -15.19 -3.82 -20.76
CA ILE A 109 -14.17 -4.40 -21.62
C ILE A 109 -12.81 -4.38 -20.90
N ARG A 110 -12.40 -3.24 -20.32
CA ARG A 110 -11.12 -3.13 -19.59
C ARG A 110 -11.04 -4.10 -18.41
N VAL A 111 -12.12 -4.23 -17.63
CA VAL A 111 -12.17 -5.15 -16.49
C VAL A 111 -12.12 -6.60 -16.95
N ALA A 112 -12.93 -6.97 -17.96
CA ALA A 112 -12.93 -8.33 -18.51
C ALA A 112 -11.55 -8.71 -19.08
N SER A 113 -10.89 -7.81 -19.81
CA SER A 113 -9.52 -8.02 -20.30
C SER A 113 -8.54 -8.28 -19.16
N LYS A 114 -8.56 -7.47 -18.10
CA LYS A 114 -7.68 -7.67 -16.93
C LYS A 114 -7.92 -9.01 -16.22
N ILE A 115 -9.19 -9.43 -16.11
CA ILE A 115 -9.55 -10.75 -15.55
C ILE A 115 -8.97 -11.84 -16.43
N LEU A 116 -9.30 -11.85 -17.72
CA LEU A 116 -8.84 -12.88 -18.67
C LEU A 116 -7.32 -12.97 -18.75
N GLU A 117 -6.64 -11.83 -18.69
CA GLU A 117 -5.19 -11.81 -18.56
C GLU A 117 -4.77 -12.57 -17.30
N ALA A 118 -5.30 -12.25 -16.12
CA ALA A 118 -4.87 -12.87 -14.86
C ALA A 118 -5.09 -14.39 -14.79
N LEU A 119 -6.10 -14.92 -15.48
CA LEU A 119 -6.47 -16.34 -15.45
C LEU A 119 -5.40 -17.27 -16.07
N ASP A 120 -5.33 -18.48 -15.52
CA ASP A 120 -4.64 -19.65 -16.10
C ASP A 120 -5.68 -20.73 -16.41
N THR A 121 -6.26 -20.68 -17.62
CA THR A 121 -7.40 -21.52 -18.02
C THR A 121 -7.06 -23.01 -18.14
N ASP A 122 -5.78 -23.37 -18.11
CA ASP A 122 -5.32 -24.76 -18.13
C ASP A 122 -5.44 -25.45 -16.77
N THR A 123 -5.63 -24.67 -15.69
CA THR A 123 -5.78 -25.20 -14.32
C THR A 123 -7.25 -25.41 -13.97
N ASP A 124 -7.60 -26.54 -13.36
CA ASP A 124 -8.96 -26.76 -12.86
C ASP A 124 -9.26 -25.86 -11.64
N PRO A 125 -10.25 -24.95 -11.71
CA PRO A 125 -10.62 -24.07 -10.60
C PRO A 125 -11.07 -24.83 -9.34
N CYS A 126 -11.53 -26.07 -9.46
CA CYS A 126 -11.96 -26.89 -8.32
C CYS A 126 -10.77 -27.55 -7.59
N GLN A 127 -9.58 -27.57 -8.19
CA GLN A 127 -8.36 -28.15 -7.61
C GLN A 127 -7.46 -27.07 -7.01
N ASP A 128 -7.17 -26.02 -7.79
CA ASP A 128 -6.37 -24.89 -7.33
C ASP A 128 -6.95 -23.60 -7.92
N PHE A 129 -7.90 -23.03 -7.18
CA PHE A 129 -8.55 -21.79 -7.58
C PHE A 129 -7.57 -20.62 -7.65
N TYR A 130 -6.50 -20.62 -6.81
CA TYR A 130 -5.51 -19.55 -6.83
C TYR A 130 -4.68 -19.57 -8.10
N GLN A 131 -4.19 -20.75 -8.50
CA GLN A 131 -3.47 -20.91 -9.76
C GLN A 131 -4.37 -20.63 -10.96
N TYR A 132 -5.63 -21.11 -10.97
CA TYR A 132 -6.59 -20.76 -12.00
C TYR A 132 -6.84 -19.25 -12.09
N SER A 133 -7.04 -18.56 -10.96
CA SER A 133 -7.40 -17.14 -10.96
C SER A 133 -6.22 -16.18 -11.18
N CYS A 134 -5.01 -16.59 -10.77
CA CYS A 134 -3.84 -15.71 -10.69
C CYS A 134 -2.64 -16.20 -11.52
N GLY A 135 -2.66 -17.43 -12.03
CA GLY A 135 -1.50 -18.04 -12.68
C GLY A 135 -1.02 -17.29 -13.91
N GLY A 136 -1.93 -16.71 -14.70
CA GLY A 136 -1.60 -15.81 -15.80
C GLY A 136 -0.92 -14.52 -15.31
N TRP A 137 -1.38 -13.95 -14.19
CA TRP A 137 -0.74 -12.78 -13.58
C TRP A 137 0.68 -13.10 -13.10
N ILE A 138 0.88 -14.23 -12.41
CA ILE A 138 2.19 -14.66 -11.90
C ILE A 138 3.18 -14.82 -13.05
N LYS A 139 2.78 -15.47 -14.15
CA LYS A 139 3.62 -15.67 -15.34
C LYS A 139 4.09 -14.35 -15.97
N ARG A 140 3.24 -13.30 -15.96
CA ARG A 140 3.54 -11.99 -16.58
C ARG A 140 4.20 -10.98 -15.65
N ASN A 141 4.17 -11.19 -14.34
CA ASN A 141 4.66 -10.25 -13.34
C ASN A 141 5.78 -10.90 -12.50
N PRO A 142 6.97 -11.14 -13.08
CA PRO A 142 8.12 -11.60 -12.31
C PRO A 142 8.48 -10.56 -11.25
N LEU A 143 9.10 -11.02 -10.16
CA LEU A 143 9.52 -10.16 -9.05
C LEU A 143 10.46 -9.05 -9.57
N PRO A 144 10.06 -7.76 -9.49
CA PRO A 144 10.92 -6.68 -9.94
C PRO A 144 12.16 -6.55 -9.07
N ASN A 145 13.24 -6.04 -9.66
CA ASN A 145 14.46 -5.73 -8.92
C ASN A 145 14.14 -4.77 -7.74
N GLY A 146 14.75 -5.01 -6.58
CA GLY A 146 14.54 -4.20 -5.38
C GLY A 146 13.27 -4.51 -4.59
N ARG A 147 12.47 -5.51 -5.01
CA ARG A 147 11.28 -5.96 -4.29
C ARG A 147 11.47 -7.38 -3.77
N SER A 148 10.98 -7.65 -2.55
CA SER A 148 10.96 -9.00 -1.94
C SER A 148 9.63 -9.71 -2.17
N LYS A 149 8.59 -8.93 -2.47
CA LYS A 149 7.25 -9.40 -2.79
C LYS A 149 6.65 -8.54 -3.89
N TRP A 150 5.90 -9.16 -4.79
CA TRP A 150 5.16 -8.47 -5.83
C TRP A 150 3.72 -8.98 -5.89
N SER A 151 2.78 -8.04 -5.89
CA SER A 151 1.34 -8.30 -5.94
C SER A 151 0.62 -7.10 -6.54
N THR A 152 -0.68 -7.21 -6.78
CA THR A 152 -1.53 -6.10 -7.21
C THR A 152 -1.42 -4.89 -6.26
N PHE A 153 -1.27 -5.12 -4.95
CA PHE A 153 -1.07 -4.04 -3.98
C PHE A 153 0.23 -3.28 -4.21
N ASN A 154 1.34 -3.99 -4.48
CA ASN A 154 2.62 -3.36 -4.77
C ASN A 154 2.60 -2.61 -6.10
N SER A 155 1.91 -3.17 -7.11
CA SER A 155 1.76 -2.51 -8.41
C SER A 155 0.97 -1.19 -8.30
N ILE A 156 -0.13 -1.19 -7.54
CA ILE A 156 -0.92 0.03 -7.29
C ILE A 156 -0.12 1.03 -6.45
N TRP A 157 0.61 0.55 -5.44
CA TRP A 157 1.50 1.41 -4.65
C TRP A 157 2.52 2.13 -5.54
N ASP A 158 3.18 1.42 -6.45
CA ASP A 158 4.19 2.02 -7.34
C ASP A 158 3.58 3.03 -8.32
N GLN A 159 2.36 2.78 -8.79
CA GLN A 159 1.61 3.74 -9.61
C GLN A 159 1.28 5.01 -8.81
N ASN A 160 0.81 4.87 -7.57
CA ASN A 160 0.51 6.00 -6.69
C ASN A 160 1.78 6.82 -6.39
N GLN A 161 2.92 6.15 -6.16
CA GLN A 161 4.21 6.79 -5.96
C GLN A 161 4.63 7.64 -7.19
N ALA A 162 4.40 7.15 -8.40
CA ALA A 162 4.67 7.93 -9.62
C ALA A 162 3.80 9.19 -9.73
N ILE A 163 2.53 9.12 -9.34
CA ILE A 163 1.65 10.29 -9.28
C ILE A 163 2.16 11.29 -8.23
N MET A 164 2.49 10.81 -7.03
CA MET A 164 3.03 11.66 -5.96
C MET A 164 4.33 12.34 -6.36
N LYS A 165 5.21 11.64 -7.09
CA LYS A 165 6.43 12.23 -7.68
C LYS A 165 6.09 13.42 -8.56
N HIS A 166 5.14 13.24 -9.48
CA HIS A 166 4.72 14.31 -10.39
C HIS A 166 4.17 15.52 -9.62
N LEU A 167 3.35 15.30 -8.59
CA LEU A 167 2.78 16.36 -7.77
C LEU A 167 3.85 17.14 -6.98
N LEU A 168 4.86 16.46 -6.43
CA LEU A 168 5.91 17.07 -5.62
C LEU A 168 6.98 17.78 -6.46
N GLU A 169 7.28 17.29 -7.67
CA GLU A 169 8.29 17.88 -8.56
C GLU A 169 7.74 18.99 -9.47
N ASN A 170 6.41 19.12 -9.57
CA ASN A 170 5.80 20.15 -10.41
C ASN A 170 5.97 21.55 -9.78
N SER A 171 6.87 22.35 -10.38
CA SER A 171 7.18 23.71 -9.95
C SER A 171 6.07 24.72 -10.24
N SER A 172 5.14 24.40 -11.13
CA SER A 172 3.95 25.22 -11.42
C SER A 172 2.82 24.99 -10.40
N PHE A 173 2.95 23.97 -9.54
CA PHE A 173 1.97 23.73 -8.49
C PHE A 173 2.12 24.78 -7.38
N ASN A 174 1.38 25.87 -7.52
CA ASN A 174 1.37 26.97 -6.57
C ASN A 174 0.48 26.59 -5.38
N SER A 175 1.03 25.80 -4.45
CA SER A 175 0.31 25.43 -3.25
C SER A 175 0.10 26.64 -2.33
N SER A 176 -1.16 26.90 -1.97
CA SER A 176 -1.54 27.93 -1.00
C SER A 176 -1.33 27.51 0.45
N SER A 177 -1.11 26.21 0.73
CA SER A 177 -1.01 25.66 2.09
C SER A 177 0.44 25.54 2.54
N GLU A 178 0.75 26.00 3.76
CA GLU A 178 2.07 25.83 4.35
C GLU A 178 2.44 24.35 4.52
N ALA A 179 1.47 23.48 4.84
CA ALA A 179 1.70 22.05 5.03
C ALA A 179 2.15 21.36 3.73
N GLU A 180 1.49 21.69 2.61
CA GLU A 180 1.86 21.20 1.28
C GLU A 180 3.24 21.72 0.85
N ARG A 181 3.55 23.00 1.12
CA ARG A 181 4.89 23.58 0.87
C ARG A 181 5.99 22.91 1.70
N LYS A 182 5.72 22.60 2.97
CA LYS A 182 6.66 21.84 3.84
C LYS A 182 6.87 20.43 3.31
N THR A 183 5.80 19.77 2.85
CA THR A 183 5.86 18.43 2.24
C THR A 183 6.74 18.42 1.00
N GLN A 184 6.55 19.39 0.10
CA GLN A 184 7.40 19.54 -1.08
C GLN A 184 8.86 19.80 -0.71
N ARG A 185 9.13 20.71 0.24
CA ARG A 185 10.50 21.00 0.70
C ARG A 185 11.17 19.78 1.33
N TYR A 186 10.43 19.00 2.12
CA TYR A 186 10.92 17.77 2.73
C TYR A 186 11.36 16.77 1.65
N TYR A 187 10.49 16.50 0.67
CA TYR A 187 10.81 15.65 -0.47
C TYR A 187 12.04 16.15 -1.26
N LEU A 188 12.06 17.43 -1.64
CA LEU A 188 13.17 18.01 -2.40
C LEU A 188 14.48 18.02 -1.62
N SER A 189 14.44 18.05 -0.28
CA SER A 189 15.65 17.96 0.54
C SER A 189 16.28 16.56 0.48
N CYS A 190 15.46 15.52 0.46
CA CYS A 190 15.89 14.12 0.37
C CYS A 190 16.55 13.79 -0.99
N LEU A 191 16.18 14.50 -2.06
CA LEU A 191 16.77 14.34 -3.40
C LEU A 191 18.15 14.99 -3.54
N LYS A 192 18.59 15.86 -2.61
CA LYS A 192 19.87 16.58 -2.71
C LYS A 192 21.04 15.73 -2.22
N GLU A 193 21.32 14.64 -2.93
CA GLU A 193 22.36 13.66 -2.59
C GLU A 193 23.73 14.32 -2.39
N GLN A 194 24.13 15.25 -3.26
CA GLN A 194 25.41 15.96 -3.10
C GLN A 194 25.58 16.59 -1.70
N ARG A 195 24.53 17.19 -1.15
CA ARG A 195 24.60 17.80 0.18
C ARG A 195 24.67 16.74 1.29
N ILE A 196 24.03 15.60 1.09
CA ILE A 196 24.07 14.47 2.03
C ILE A 196 25.48 13.88 2.06
N GLU A 197 26.09 13.67 0.89
CA GLU A 197 27.47 13.19 0.76
C GLU A 197 28.49 14.18 1.35
N GLU A 198 28.30 15.48 1.15
CA GLU A 198 29.16 16.53 1.74
C GLU A 198 29.13 16.53 3.28
N LEU A 199 27.97 16.24 3.89
CA LEU A 199 27.80 16.18 5.34
C LEU A 199 28.29 14.86 5.93
N GLY A 200 28.21 13.76 5.18
CA GLY A 200 28.64 12.45 5.62
C GLY A 200 28.00 12.02 6.94
N SER A 201 28.82 11.56 7.88
CA SER A 201 28.39 11.16 9.22
C SER A 201 28.28 12.32 10.23
N GLN A 202 28.68 13.54 9.87
CA GLN A 202 28.77 14.67 10.82
C GLN A 202 27.46 14.94 11.57
N PRO A 203 26.28 15.00 10.93
CA PRO A 203 25.04 15.32 11.65
C PRO A 203 24.69 14.32 12.75
N LEU A 204 25.00 13.04 12.54
CA LEU A 204 24.76 12.00 13.54
C LEU A 204 25.83 12.03 14.63
N MET A 205 27.10 12.28 14.31
CA MET A 205 28.16 12.40 15.32
C MET A 205 27.90 13.59 16.25
N GLU A 206 27.56 14.76 15.71
CA GLU A 206 27.18 15.94 16.50
C GLU A 206 25.98 15.66 17.42
N LEU A 207 25.01 14.88 16.92
CA LEU A 207 23.86 14.47 17.69
C LEU A 207 24.25 13.52 18.83
N ILE A 208 25.09 12.52 18.56
CA ILE A 208 25.58 11.56 19.56
C ILE A 208 26.34 12.29 20.67
N ASP A 209 27.22 13.24 20.32
CA ASP A 209 27.95 14.06 21.29
C ASP A 209 27.00 14.91 22.16
N LYS A 210 25.96 15.51 21.54
CA LYS A 210 24.96 16.32 22.24
C LYS A 210 24.18 15.55 23.30
N ILE A 211 23.91 14.26 23.09
CA ILE A 211 23.09 13.45 24.00
C ILE A 211 23.90 12.73 25.10
N GLY A 212 25.23 12.86 25.11
CA GLY A 212 26.09 12.28 26.16
C GLY A 212 27.17 11.33 25.65
N GLY A 213 27.31 11.20 24.32
CA GLY A 213 28.37 10.43 23.69
C GLY A 213 28.10 8.92 23.60
N TRP A 214 29.07 8.21 23.02
CA TRP A 214 28.99 6.78 22.73
C TRP A 214 30.29 6.07 23.14
N ASN A 215 30.19 5.00 23.93
CA ASN A 215 31.37 4.25 24.37
C ASN A 215 32.19 3.66 23.20
N VAL A 216 31.57 3.43 22.03
CA VAL A 216 32.27 3.00 20.80
C VAL A 216 33.27 4.06 20.30
N THR A 217 32.94 5.35 20.43
CA THR A 217 33.82 6.46 20.04
C THR A 217 34.78 6.87 21.16
N GLY A 218 34.64 6.28 22.36
CA GLY A 218 35.49 6.50 23.53
C GLY A 218 35.08 7.70 24.40
N SER A 219 34.22 8.58 23.91
CA SER A 219 33.67 9.72 24.65
C SER A 219 32.26 9.40 25.13
N TRP A 220 32.06 9.08 26.42
CA TRP A 220 30.70 8.95 26.98
C TRP A 220 30.63 9.29 28.48
N ASN A 221 29.49 9.86 28.89
CA ASN A 221 29.20 10.14 30.29
C ASN A 221 28.46 8.95 30.95
N GLN A 222 29.07 8.36 31.98
CA GLN A 222 28.53 7.18 32.67
C GLN A 222 27.29 7.47 33.54
N SER A 223 27.05 8.75 33.86
CA SER A 223 25.95 9.16 34.74
C SER A 223 24.66 9.54 34.00
N SER A 224 24.69 9.65 32.67
CA SER A 224 23.59 10.23 31.88
C SER A 224 22.57 9.22 31.35
N PHE A 225 22.46 8.00 31.90
CA PHE A 225 21.55 6.96 31.37
C PHE A 225 20.12 7.46 31.18
N MET A 226 19.53 8.07 32.21
CA MET A 226 18.15 8.59 32.16
C MET A 226 18.01 9.73 31.15
N GLU A 227 18.97 10.64 31.11
CA GLU A 227 18.97 11.78 30.17
C GLU A 227 19.08 11.31 28.72
N VAL A 228 19.97 10.34 28.46
CA VAL A 228 20.13 9.71 27.15
C VAL A 228 18.83 9.00 26.75
N LEU A 229 18.24 8.21 27.65
CA LEU A 229 16.98 7.50 27.41
C LEU A 229 15.85 8.48 27.03
N LYS A 230 15.68 9.56 27.80
CA LYS A 230 14.70 10.61 27.51
C LYS A 230 14.91 11.25 26.15
N MET A 231 16.14 11.64 25.82
CA MET A 231 16.45 12.26 24.53
C MET A 231 16.20 11.29 23.37
N VAL A 232 16.77 10.09 23.45
CA VAL A 232 16.67 9.04 22.41
C VAL A 232 15.21 8.65 22.19
N SER A 233 14.46 8.43 23.27
CA SER A 233 13.08 7.94 23.16
C SER A 233 12.04 9.04 23.03
N GLY A 234 12.07 10.06 23.88
CA GLY A 234 11.10 11.16 23.84
C GLY A 234 11.30 12.10 22.65
N THR A 235 12.54 12.58 22.42
CA THR A 235 12.79 13.56 21.34
C THR A 235 12.94 12.88 19.98
N TYR A 236 13.75 11.83 19.87
CA TYR A 236 14.06 11.19 18.58
C TYR A 236 13.16 10.00 18.24
N ARG A 237 12.22 9.64 19.14
CA ARG A 237 11.23 8.58 18.93
C ARG A 237 11.85 7.23 18.55
N ALA A 238 13.05 6.96 19.06
CA ALA A 238 13.54 5.60 19.12
C ALA A 238 12.87 4.88 20.30
N THR A 239 12.73 3.56 20.24
CA THR A 239 11.97 2.80 21.24
C THR A 239 12.84 1.72 21.90
N PRO A 240 13.93 2.11 22.60
CA PRO A 240 14.74 1.16 23.36
C PRO A 240 13.95 0.67 24.57
N PHE A 241 14.07 -0.63 24.87
CA PHE A 241 13.40 -1.33 25.99
C PHE A 241 11.86 -1.37 25.96
N PHE A 242 11.17 -0.28 25.66
CA PHE A 242 9.71 -0.18 25.62
C PHE A 242 9.28 0.98 24.72
N THR A 243 8.02 0.93 24.31
CA THR A 243 7.38 1.99 23.53
C THR A 243 6.27 2.64 24.36
N VAL A 244 6.16 3.96 24.25
CA VAL A 244 5.11 4.74 24.89
C VAL A 244 4.33 5.49 23.82
N TYR A 245 3.01 5.40 23.89
CA TYR A 245 2.12 6.14 23.00
C TYR A 245 0.81 6.50 23.71
N VAL A 246 0.06 7.41 23.10
CA VAL A 246 -1.26 7.84 23.58
C VAL A 246 -2.28 7.40 22.56
N GLY A 247 -3.24 6.59 23.01
CA GLY A 247 -4.30 6.03 22.17
C GLY A 247 -5.62 5.94 22.94
N ALA A 248 -6.69 5.54 22.24
CA ALA A 248 -7.98 5.32 22.86
C ALA A 248 -7.90 4.22 23.94
N ASP A 249 -8.56 4.43 25.08
CA ASP A 249 -8.68 3.41 26.11
C ASP A 249 -9.65 2.31 25.63
N SER A 250 -9.18 1.08 25.50
CA SER A 250 -9.99 -0.07 25.04
C SER A 250 -11.23 -0.32 25.90
N LYS A 251 -11.20 0.04 27.19
CA LYS A 251 -12.35 -0.06 28.10
C LYS A 251 -13.18 1.22 28.18
N SER A 252 -12.71 2.32 27.60
CA SER A 252 -13.40 3.61 27.54
C SER A 252 -13.00 4.37 26.29
N SER A 253 -13.62 4.03 25.15
CA SER A 253 -13.23 4.55 23.82
C SER A 253 -13.40 6.06 23.65
N ASN A 254 -14.07 6.74 24.58
CA ASN A 254 -14.27 8.19 24.59
C ASN A 254 -13.09 8.96 25.21
N SER A 255 -12.11 8.25 25.79
CA SER A 255 -10.94 8.82 26.44
C SER A 255 -9.66 8.24 25.84
N ASN A 256 -8.61 9.06 25.79
CA ASN A 256 -7.26 8.56 25.54
C ASN A 256 -6.58 8.20 26.86
N ILE A 257 -5.62 7.29 26.79
CA ILE A 257 -4.80 6.86 27.92
C ILE A 257 -3.36 6.65 27.45
N ILE A 258 -2.41 6.81 28.37
CA ILE A 258 -0.99 6.48 28.13
C ILE A 258 -0.87 4.96 28.06
N GLN A 259 -0.15 4.46 27.06
CA GLN A 259 0.02 3.04 26.81
C GLN A 259 1.51 2.71 26.74
N VAL A 260 1.93 1.68 27.47
CA VAL A 260 3.31 1.18 27.51
C VAL A 260 3.34 -0.26 27.02
N ASP A 261 4.21 -0.56 26.07
CA ASP A 261 4.35 -1.89 25.49
C ASP A 261 5.81 -2.29 25.22
N GLN A 262 6.01 -3.58 24.96
CA GLN A 262 7.31 -4.17 24.62
C GLN A 262 7.88 -3.62 23.30
N SER A 263 9.19 -3.34 23.27
CA SER A 263 9.90 -2.96 22.05
C SER A 263 11.41 -3.17 22.20
N GLY A 264 12.21 -2.55 21.32
CA GLY A 264 13.66 -2.46 21.50
C GLY A 264 14.46 -3.55 20.79
N LEU A 265 13.80 -4.37 19.96
CA LEU A 265 14.45 -5.26 19.01
C LEU A 265 14.52 -4.59 17.65
N PHE A 266 15.64 -4.75 16.94
CA PHE A 266 15.77 -4.26 15.58
C PHE A 266 15.36 -5.27 14.52
N LEU A 267 15.72 -6.55 14.72
CA LEU A 267 15.30 -7.57 13.78
C LEU A 267 13.77 -7.75 13.85
N PRO A 268 13.11 -8.12 12.73
CA PRO A 268 11.64 -8.03 12.62
C PRO A 268 10.85 -8.89 13.60
N SER A 269 11.48 -9.90 14.21
CA SER A 269 10.87 -10.80 15.18
C SER A 269 11.89 -11.28 16.19
N ARG A 270 11.44 -11.58 17.42
CA ARG A 270 12.24 -12.25 18.46
C ARG A 270 12.86 -13.55 17.97
N ASP A 271 12.19 -14.27 17.06
CA ASP A 271 12.63 -15.59 16.61
C ASP A 271 13.95 -15.54 15.82
N TYR A 272 14.30 -14.38 15.24
CA TYR A 272 15.60 -14.17 14.61
C TYR A 272 16.77 -14.29 15.61
N TYR A 273 16.55 -13.89 16.86
CA TYR A 273 17.55 -13.95 17.92
C TYR A 273 17.60 -15.33 18.58
N LEU A 274 16.44 -15.96 18.79
CA LEU A 274 16.32 -17.20 19.56
C LEU A 274 16.60 -18.46 18.72
N ASN A 275 16.20 -18.49 17.45
CA ASN A 275 16.44 -19.65 16.57
C ASN A 275 17.81 -19.53 15.87
N ARG A 276 18.88 -19.67 16.67
CA ARG A 276 20.26 -19.49 16.20
C ARG A 276 20.63 -20.42 15.05
N THR A 277 20.18 -21.67 15.05
CA THR A 277 20.52 -22.65 14.00
C THR A 277 19.95 -22.30 12.64
N ALA A 278 18.76 -21.70 12.58
CA ALA A 278 18.17 -21.26 11.32
C ALA A 278 18.68 -19.89 10.87
N ASN A 279 19.00 -19.01 11.84
CA ASN A 279 19.22 -17.59 11.60
C ASN A 279 20.67 -17.12 11.81
N GLU A 280 21.64 -18.03 11.96
CA GLU A 280 23.06 -17.71 12.18
C GLU A 280 23.60 -16.71 11.15
N LYS A 281 23.24 -16.88 9.88
CA LYS A 281 23.64 -15.96 8.80
C LYS A 281 23.10 -14.55 9.01
N VAL A 282 21.86 -14.43 9.49
CA VAL A 282 21.22 -13.14 9.76
C VAL A 282 21.87 -12.46 10.96
N LEU A 283 22.12 -13.20 12.04
CA LEU A 283 22.79 -12.65 13.23
C LEU A 283 24.22 -12.21 12.92
N THR A 284 24.93 -12.97 12.09
CA THR A 284 26.28 -12.59 11.61
C THR A 284 26.21 -11.32 10.77
N ALA A 285 25.30 -11.25 9.79
CA ALA A 285 25.14 -10.05 8.96
C ALA A 285 24.70 -8.83 9.78
N TYR A 286 23.89 -9.03 10.82
CA TYR A 286 23.48 -7.96 11.72
C TYR A 286 24.64 -7.46 12.57
N LEU A 287 25.46 -8.34 13.14
CA LEU A 287 26.68 -7.94 13.85
C LEU A 287 27.66 -7.19 12.94
N ASP A 288 27.87 -7.68 11.72
CA ASP A 288 28.75 -7.01 10.75
C ASP A 288 28.21 -5.63 10.36
N TYR A 289 26.89 -5.47 10.24
CA TYR A 289 26.24 -4.17 10.04
C TYR A 289 26.48 -3.22 11.23
N MET A 290 26.32 -3.69 12.47
CA MET A 290 26.61 -2.92 13.68
C MET A 290 28.08 -2.43 13.70
N VAL A 291 29.02 -3.32 13.36
CA VAL A 291 30.45 -3.00 13.34
C VAL A 291 30.79 -2.02 12.23
N GLU A 292 30.21 -2.17 11.04
CA GLU A 292 30.42 -1.26 9.91
C GLU A 292 29.94 0.15 10.29
N LEU A 293 28.72 0.29 10.82
CA LEU A 293 28.21 1.60 11.24
C LEU A 293 29.02 2.23 12.39
N GLY A 294 29.38 1.43 13.40
CA GLY A 294 30.23 1.91 14.50
C GLY A 294 31.59 2.39 14.00
N THR A 295 32.16 1.75 12.98
CA THR A 295 33.43 2.17 12.36
C THR A 295 33.26 3.45 11.53
N LEU A 296 32.16 3.58 10.78
CA LEU A 296 31.85 4.79 10.00
C LEU A 296 31.62 6.03 10.87
N LEU A 297 31.22 5.82 12.13
CA LEU A 297 31.00 6.85 13.13
C LEU A 297 32.23 7.14 14.03
N GLY A 298 33.40 6.58 13.69
CA GLY A 298 34.67 6.89 14.35
C GLY A 298 35.19 5.84 15.34
N GLY A 299 34.50 4.71 15.50
CA GLY A 299 34.97 3.60 16.33
C GLY A 299 36.13 2.81 15.71
N VAL A 300 36.95 2.20 16.56
CA VAL A 300 38.04 1.30 16.13
C VAL A 300 37.49 -0.12 15.94
N LYS A 301 37.70 -0.72 14.75
CA LYS A 301 37.05 -1.96 14.32
C LYS A 301 37.02 -3.11 15.35
N GLU A 302 38.16 -3.49 15.93
CA GLU A 302 38.23 -4.63 16.86
C GLU A 302 37.49 -4.36 18.19
N PRO A 303 37.75 -3.23 18.91
CA PRO A 303 36.92 -2.84 20.05
C PRO A 303 35.43 -2.70 19.72
N THR A 304 35.09 -2.09 18.58
CA THR A 304 33.70 -1.94 18.13
C THR A 304 33.02 -3.30 17.99
N ARG A 305 33.70 -4.31 17.43
CA ARG A 305 33.14 -5.65 17.30
C ARG A 305 32.81 -6.30 18.63
N GLN A 306 33.69 -6.17 19.62
CA GLN A 306 33.42 -6.68 20.97
C GLN A 306 32.24 -5.95 21.63
N GLN A 307 32.20 -4.63 21.52
CA GLN A 307 31.11 -3.82 22.08
C GLN A 307 29.76 -4.09 21.40
N MET A 308 29.73 -4.24 20.08
CA MET A 308 28.50 -4.56 19.34
C MET A 308 28.05 -6.01 19.58
N GLN A 309 28.97 -6.94 19.83
CA GLN A 309 28.62 -8.29 20.28
C GLN A 309 27.88 -8.25 21.62
N GLN A 310 28.34 -7.44 22.58
CA GLN A 310 27.65 -7.26 23.86
C GLN A 310 26.24 -6.68 23.69
N VAL A 311 26.06 -5.73 22.76
CA VAL A 311 24.74 -5.19 22.43
C VAL A 311 23.85 -6.26 21.79
N LEU A 312 24.38 -7.09 20.90
CA LEU A 312 23.64 -8.20 20.29
C LEU A 312 23.22 -9.25 21.33
N ASP A 313 24.11 -9.57 22.27
CA ASP A 313 23.80 -10.48 23.37
C ASP A 313 22.73 -9.89 24.29
N PHE A 314 22.81 -8.58 24.57
CA PHE A 314 21.77 -7.85 25.30
C PHE A 314 20.42 -7.87 24.57
N GLU A 315 20.37 -7.59 23.27
CA GLU A 315 19.15 -7.71 22.46
C GLU A 315 18.61 -9.15 22.44
N THR A 316 19.47 -10.16 22.51
CA THR A 316 19.06 -11.56 22.60
C THR A 316 18.39 -11.88 23.93
N LEU A 317 18.90 -11.33 25.04
CA LEU A 317 18.25 -11.42 26.35
C LEU A 317 16.89 -10.72 26.33
N LEU A 318 16.82 -9.53 25.72
CA LEU A 318 15.57 -8.79 25.56
C LEU A 318 14.56 -9.57 24.70
N ALA A 319 15.00 -10.21 23.62
CA ALA A 319 14.16 -11.05 22.76
C ALA A 319 13.61 -12.28 23.49
N ASN A 320 14.36 -12.82 24.45
CA ASN A 320 13.91 -13.92 25.29
C ASN A 320 12.78 -13.49 26.23
N ILE A 321 12.87 -12.29 26.80
CA ILE A 321 11.85 -11.69 27.68
C ILE A 321 10.60 -11.27 26.88
N THR A 322 10.77 -10.87 25.62
CA THR A 322 9.70 -10.41 24.73
C THR A 322 8.62 -11.48 24.55
N VAL A 323 7.35 -11.13 24.82
CA VAL A 323 6.21 -12.05 24.72
C VAL A 323 5.89 -12.33 23.24
N PRO A 324 5.65 -13.60 22.85
CA PRO A 324 5.30 -13.97 21.48
C PRO A 324 3.99 -13.34 20.98
N GLN A 325 3.93 -12.94 19.71
CA GLN A 325 2.75 -12.28 19.13
C GLN A 325 1.46 -13.13 19.21
N ALA A 326 1.57 -14.47 19.20
CA ALA A 326 0.42 -15.36 19.32
C ALA A 326 -0.28 -15.26 20.68
N GLU A 327 0.48 -15.00 21.75
CA GLU A 327 -0.02 -14.84 23.12
C GLU A 327 -0.62 -13.45 23.38
N ARG A 328 -0.31 -12.48 22.50
CA ARG A 328 -0.75 -11.08 22.58
C ARG A 328 -2.01 -10.76 21.76
N ARG A 329 -2.77 -11.79 21.36
CA ARG A 329 -3.99 -11.61 20.54
C ARG A 329 -5.26 -11.34 21.35
N ASP A 330 -5.20 -11.62 22.65
CA ASP A 330 -6.34 -11.49 23.56
C ASP A 330 -6.20 -10.16 24.32
N ASP A 331 -6.81 -9.11 23.77
CA ASP A 331 -6.72 -7.74 24.27
C ASP A 331 -7.21 -7.63 25.72
N GLU A 332 -8.17 -8.44 26.15
CA GLU A 332 -8.67 -8.42 27.54
C GLU A 332 -7.62 -8.93 28.51
N LYS A 333 -6.85 -9.97 28.11
CA LYS A 333 -5.81 -10.56 28.95
C LYS A 333 -4.59 -9.66 29.08
N ILE A 334 -4.20 -8.97 28.02
CA ILE A 334 -3.02 -8.10 28.04
C ILE A 334 -3.31 -6.69 28.54
N TYR A 335 -4.59 -6.31 28.74
CA TYR A 335 -4.94 -5.00 29.25
C TYR A 335 -4.74 -4.92 30.77
N HIS A 336 -3.67 -4.27 31.22
CA HIS A 336 -3.42 -3.99 32.64
C HIS A 336 -3.40 -2.48 32.89
N LYS A 337 -4.48 -1.95 33.45
CA LYS A 337 -4.57 -0.54 33.85
C LYS A 337 -4.04 -0.35 35.28
N MET A 338 -3.07 0.53 35.44
CA MET A 338 -2.45 0.87 36.72
C MET A 338 -2.08 2.36 36.75
N SER A 339 -1.68 2.87 37.90
CA SER A 339 -1.15 4.23 38.06
C SER A 339 0.35 4.30 37.76
N ILE A 340 0.89 5.49 37.48
CA ILE A 340 2.35 5.69 37.35
C ILE A 340 3.07 5.23 38.63
N ALA A 341 2.51 5.45 39.81
CA ALA A 341 3.07 4.97 41.07
C ALA A 341 3.18 3.43 41.11
N GLU A 342 2.15 2.71 40.69
CA GLU A 342 2.18 1.25 40.62
C GLU A 342 3.17 0.75 39.56
N LEU A 343 3.27 1.44 38.42
CA LEU A 343 4.27 1.16 37.39
C LEU A 343 5.71 1.35 37.92
N GLN A 344 5.93 2.37 38.74
CA GLN A 344 7.22 2.62 39.38
C GLN A 344 7.62 1.49 40.33
N VAL A 345 6.65 0.87 41.01
CA VAL A 345 6.89 -0.31 41.87
C VAL A 345 7.16 -1.56 41.03
N LEU A 346 6.44 -1.75 39.92
CA LEU A 346 6.59 -2.90 39.03
C LEU A 346 7.96 -2.92 38.32
N ALA A 347 8.42 -1.77 37.84
CA ALA A 347 9.63 -1.63 37.03
C ALA A 347 10.52 -0.47 37.50
N PRO A 348 11.21 -0.61 38.65
CA PRO A 348 11.89 0.51 39.32
C PRO A 348 13.19 1.00 38.65
N ALA A 349 13.70 0.32 37.62
CA ALA A 349 14.92 0.74 36.93
C ALA A 349 14.80 2.08 36.19
N ILE A 350 13.57 2.53 35.95
CA ILE A 350 13.25 3.77 35.25
C ILE A 350 12.44 4.65 36.17
N ASP A 351 12.75 5.95 36.19
CA ASP A 351 11.90 6.97 36.80
C ASP A 351 10.78 7.29 35.81
N TRP A 352 9.65 6.60 35.97
CA TRP A 352 8.55 6.66 35.00
C TRP A 352 7.86 8.01 34.99
N LEU A 353 7.70 8.64 36.15
CA LEU A 353 7.06 9.96 36.22
C LEU A 353 7.91 11.00 35.49
N ASP A 354 9.22 11.00 35.74
CA ASP A 354 10.17 11.91 35.12
C ASP A 354 10.31 11.65 33.60
N TYR A 355 10.37 10.38 33.19
CA TYR A 355 10.39 10.00 31.77
C TYR A 355 9.11 10.40 31.04
N LEU A 356 7.93 10.06 31.58
CA LEU A 356 6.64 10.34 30.93
C LEU A 356 6.35 11.84 30.87
N SER A 357 6.71 12.59 31.92
CA SER A 357 6.56 14.05 31.94
C SER A 357 7.43 14.72 30.88
N TYR A 358 8.63 14.20 30.64
CA TYR A 358 9.49 14.66 29.55
C TYR A 358 8.91 14.29 28.17
N ALA A 359 8.51 13.03 27.98
CA ALA A 359 8.06 12.52 26.69
C ALA A 359 6.72 13.13 26.23
N LEU A 360 5.84 13.48 27.18
CA LEU A 360 4.51 14.04 26.92
C LEU A 360 4.41 15.54 27.24
N ALA A 361 5.55 16.22 27.42
CA ALA A 361 5.57 17.67 27.61
C ALA A 361 4.78 18.40 26.51
N PRO A 362 3.98 19.42 26.86
CA PRO A 362 3.91 20.14 28.14
C PRO A 362 2.84 19.62 29.12
N LEU A 363 2.40 18.36 29.02
CA LEU A 363 1.38 17.81 29.92
C LEU A 363 1.92 17.64 31.35
N GLU A 364 1.17 18.12 32.34
CA GLU A 364 1.49 17.91 33.76
C GLU A 364 0.93 16.54 34.21
N LEU A 365 1.83 15.62 34.55
CA LEU A 365 1.48 14.28 35.00
C LEU A 365 1.64 14.17 36.52
N ALA A 366 0.73 13.43 37.16
CA ALA A 366 0.81 13.08 38.57
C ALA A 366 1.06 11.57 38.73
N GLU A 367 1.56 11.15 39.89
CA GLU A 367 1.78 9.74 40.21
C GLU A 367 0.50 8.89 40.11
N THR A 368 -0.67 9.51 40.25
CA THR A 368 -2.00 8.87 40.13
C THR A 368 -2.50 8.72 38.70
N GLU A 369 -1.77 9.25 37.70
CA GLU A 369 -2.19 9.20 36.30
C GLU A 369 -2.34 7.74 35.83
N PRO A 370 -3.45 7.37 35.19
CA PRO A 370 -3.66 6.01 34.70
C PRO A 370 -2.84 5.72 33.43
N VAL A 371 -2.22 4.55 33.42
CA VAL A 371 -1.44 4.00 32.32
C VAL A 371 -1.91 2.58 32.05
N VAL A 372 -2.00 2.20 30.77
CA VAL A 372 -2.23 0.81 30.36
C VAL A 372 -0.89 0.18 30.00
N VAL A 373 -0.59 -0.95 30.62
CA VAL A 373 0.61 -1.74 30.37
C VAL A 373 0.19 -3.04 29.68
N TYR A 374 0.74 -3.30 28.49
CA TYR A 374 0.42 -4.51 27.72
C TYR A 374 1.37 -5.70 27.95
N GLY A 375 2.40 -5.50 28.78
CA GLY A 375 3.40 -6.51 29.10
C GLY A 375 4.01 -6.25 30.46
N ASP A 376 3.24 -6.47 31.53
CA ASP A 376 3.67 -6.25 32.91
C ASP A 376 4.87 -7.11 33.31
N ALA A 377 4.81 -8.42 33.05
CA ALA A 377 5.90 -9.36 33.29
C ALA A 377 7.13 -9.07 32.41
N TYR A 378 6.91 -8.48 31.23
CA TYR A 378 7.99 -8.02 30.36
C TYR A 378 8.71 -6.83 31.00
N LEU A 379 7.98 -5.80 31.42
CA LEU A 379 8.57 -4.60 32.03
C LEU A 379 9.30 -4.91 33.34
N GLN A 380 8.78 -5.83 34.15
CA GLN A 380 9.45 -6.29 35.37
C GLN A 380 10.83 -6.91 35.04
N GLN A 381 10.86 -7.86 34.11
CA GLN A 381 12.11 -8.52 33.69
C GLN A 381 13.08 -7.56 32.98
N VAL A 382 12.57 -6.61 32.19
CA VAL A 382 13.38 -5.56 31.57
C VAL A 382 14.00 -4.65 32.64
N SER A 383 13.25 -4.30 33.69
CA SER A 383 13.79 -3.53 34.82
C SER A 383 14.93 -4.29 35.52
N GLU A 384 14.78 -5.58 35.75
CA GLU A 384 15.85 -6.43 36.30
C GLU A 384 17.07 -6.51 35.36
N LEU A 385 16.83 -6.65 34.06
CA LEU A 385 17.87 -6.68 33.04
C LEU A 385 18.66 -5.36 32.97
N ILE A 386 17.98 -4.22 33.04
CA ILE A 386 18.63 -2.89 33.07
C ILE A 386 19.52 -2.77 34.31
N ASN A 387 19.02 -3.15 35.49
CA ASN A 387 19.77 -3.03 36.74
C ASN A 387 21.00 -3.97 36.82
N SER A 388 20.94 -5.11 36.15
CA SER A 388 22.02 -6.11 36.16
C SER A 388 23.06 -5.92 35.05
N THR A 389 22.79 -5.04 34.09
CA THR A 389 23.67 -4.82 32.93
C THR A 389 24.63 -3.65 33.17
N ASP A 390 25.87 -3.80 32.70
CA ASP A 390 26.86 -2.74 32.75
C ASP A 390 26.39 -1.47 32.00
N LYS A 391 26.61 -0.31 32.62
CA LYS A 391 26.18 0.99 32.06
C LYS A 391 26.75 1.28 30.67
N SER A 392 27.94 0.75 30.36
CA SER A 392 28.56 0.87 29.04
C SER A 392 27.76 0.14 27.96
N VAL A 393 27.25 -1.05 28.26
CA VAL A 393 26.41 -1.83 27.34
C VAL A 393 25.06 -1.15 27.16
N LEU A 394 24.48 -0.61 28.24
CA LEU A 394 23.24 0.17 28.18
C LEU A 394 23.38 1.42 27.32
N ASN A 395 24.47 2.19 27.49
CA ASN A 395 24.76 3.34 26.61
C ASN A 395 24.89 2.90 25.15
N ASN A 396 25.67 1.84 24.89
CA ASN A 396 25.85 1.33 23.54
C ASN A 396 24.53 0.90 22.89
N TYR A 397 23.64 0.24 23.65
CA TYR A 397 22.32 -0.16 23.18
C TYR A 397 21.39 1.04 22.89
N LEU A 398 21.38 2.05 23.77
CA LEU A 398 20.59 3.27 23.58
C LEU A 398 21.02 4.04 22.34
N ILE A 399 22.34 4.27 22.20
CA ILE A 399 22.88 4.98 21.03
C ILE A 399 22.70 4.13 19.77
N TRP A 400 22.84 2.80 19.85
CA TRP A 400 22.56 1.92 18.72
C TRP A 400 21.11 2.05 18.22
N ASN A 401 20.12 2.13 19.12
CA ASN A 401 18.72 2.40 18.75
C ASN A 401 18.57 3.74 17.99
N LEU A 402 19.29 4.78 18.40
CA LEU A 402 19.32 6.06 17.69
C LEU A 402 20.00 5.97 16.32
N VAL A 403 21.15 5.30 16.24
CA VAL A 403 21.89 5.08 14.99
C VAL A 403 20.99 4.36 13.99
N GLN A 404 20.31 3.30 14.41
CA GLN A 404 19.38 2.55 13.55
C GLN A 404 18.23 3.41 13.03
N LYS A 405 17.68 4.28 13.88
CA LYS A 405 16.59 5.20 13.51
C LYS A 405 17.01 6.23 12.46
N THR A 406 18.29 6.59 12.40
CA THR A 406 18.81 7.71 11.61
C THR A 406 19.71 7.30 10.44
N ALA A 407 20.25 6.08 10.44
CA ALA A 407 21.24 5.62 9.46
C ALA A 407 20.77 5.70 8.01
N SER A 408 19.47 5.54 7.75
CA SER A 408 18.89 5.64 6.40
C SER A 408 18.89 7.06 5.82
N SER A 409 19.25 8.07 6.60
CA SER A 409 19.27 9.48 6.19
C SER A 409 20.68 10.05 5.99
N LEU A 410 21.71 9.22 6.13
CA LEU A 410 23.12 9.59 5.98
C LEU A 410 23.63 9.30 4.55
N ASP A 411 24.95 9.41 4.36
CA ASP A 411 25.62 9.18 3.08
C ASP A 411 25.53 7.73 2.57
N GLN A 412 25.95 7.56 1.31
CA GLN A 412 25.93 6.28 0.59
C GLN A 412 26.62 5.12 1.33
N ARG A 413 27.58 5.39 2.23
CA ARG A 413 28.26 4.32 2.98
C ARG A 413 27.30 3.65 3.96
N PHE A 414 26.46 4.44 4.64
CA PHE A 414 25.43 3.92 5.54
C PHE A 414 24.33 3.17 4.78
N GLU A 415 23.94 3.68 3.61
CA GLU A 415 22.95 3.01 2.77
C GLU A 415 23.45 1.66 2.25
N THR A 416 24.71 1.59 1.85
CA THR A 416 25.35 0.37 1.37
C THR A 416 25.45 -0.67 2.49
N ALA A 417 25.78 -0.25 3.71
CA ALA A 417 25.80 -1.14 4.87
C ALA A 417 24.38 -1.70 5.16
N GLN A 418 23.36 -0.85 5.13
CA GLN A 418 21.97 -1.25 5.33
C GLN A 418 21.50 -2.21 4.22
N GLU A 419 21.88 -1.96 2.97
CA GLU A 419 21.54 -2.80 1.84
C GLU A 419 22.03 -4.24 2.00
N ARG A 420 23.26 -4.45 2.48
CA ARG A 420 23.80 -5.81 2.72
C ARG A 420 22.99 -6.59 3.76
N LEU A 421 22.54 -5.90 4.81
CA LEU A 421 21.68 -6.52 5.82
C LEU A 421 20.31 -6.86 5.22
N LEU A 422 19.70 -5.94 4.47
CA LEU A 422 18.40 -6.15 3.82
C LEU A 422 18.46 -7.26 2.75
N GLU A 423 19.58 -7.41 2.05
CA GLU A 423 19.80 -8.51 1.11
C GLU A 423 19.82 -9.86 1.86
N THR A 424 20.42 -9.91 3.05
CA THR A 424 20.44 -11.12 3.87
C THR A 424 19.06 -11.44 4.47
N LEU A 425 18.31 -10.41 4.89
CA LEU A 425 16.98 -10.56 5.50
C LEU A 425 15.88 -10.90 4.49
N TYR A 426 15.86 -10.20 3.36
CA TYR A 426 14.73 -10.19 2.43
C TYR A 426 15.10 -10.56 0.99
N GLY A 427 16.38 -10.80 0.70
CA GLY A 427 16.85 -11.06 -0.67
C GLY A 427 16.84 -9.83 -1.57
N THR A 428 16.67 -8.62 -1.01
CA THR A 428 16.48 -7.38 -1.78
C THR A 428 17.66 -6.44 -1.67
N ARG A 429 18.00 -5.83 -2.80
CA ARG A 429 19.02 -4.79 -2.91
C ARG A 429 18.38 -3.40 -2.99
N LYS A 430 18.66 -2.53 -2.01
CA LYS A 430 18.15 -1.15 -1.94
C LYS A 430 18.55 -0.31 -3.15
N SER A 431 19.76 -0.53 -3.70
CA SER A 431 20.26 0.12 -4.93
C SER A 431 19.37 -0.08 -6.16
N CYS A 432 18.48 -1.08 -6.14
CA CYS A 432 17.52 -1.31 -7.20
C CYS A 432 16.28 -0.39 -7.11
N THR A 433 16.08 0.31 -5.99
CA THR A 433 14.97 1.26 -5.79
C THR A 433 15.46 2.68 -6.07
N PRO A 434 14.85 3.41 -7.02
CA PRO A 434 15.20 4.79 -7.29
C PRO A 434 15.07 5.69 -6.06
N ARG A 435 16.04 6.61 -5.87
CA ARG A 435 16.06 7.55 -4.74
C ARG A 435 14.73 8.28 -4.51
N TRP A 436 14.09 8.72 -5.60
CA TRP A 436 12.81 9.41 -5.52
C TRP A 436 11.70 8.58 -4.85
N GLN A 437 11.69 7.25 -5.04
CA GLN A 437 10.69 6.37 -4.38
C GLN A 437 10.95 6.29 -2.88
N THR A 438 12.22 6.17 -2.48
CA THR A 438 12.62 6.22 -1.06
C THR A 438 12.22 7.56 -0.45
N CYS A 439 12.47 8.67 -1.15
CA CYS A 439 12.11 10.00 -0.67
C CYS A 439 10.60 10.22 -0.55
N ILE A 440 9.78 9.68 -1.47
CA ILE A 440 8.31 9.74 -1.33
C ILE A 440 7.85 8.91 -0.16
N SER A 441 8.37 7.69 0.01
CA SER A 441 8.02 6.83 1.16
C SER A 441 8.33 7.54 2.48
N ASN A 442 9.53 8.11 2.62
CA ASN A 442 9.90 8.91 3.81
C ASN A 442 9.00 10.14 3.99
N THR A 443 8.56 10.77 2.89
CA THR A 443 7.66 11.93 2.94
C THR A 443 6.26 11.53 3.37
N ASP A 444 5.75 10.39 2.89
CA ASP A 444 4.44 9.85 3.26
C ASP A 444 4.42 9.43 4.74
N ASP A 445 5.48 8.74 5.21
CA ASP A 445 5.62 8.35 6.61
C ASP A 445 5.63 9.55 7.57
N THR A 446 6.18 10.70 7.13
CA THR A 446 6.34 11.90 7.98
C THR A 446 5.18 12.88 7.84
N LEU A 447 4.69 13.08 6.62
CA LEU A 447 3.76 14.15 6.22
C LEU A 447 2.59 13.61 5.37
N GLY A 448 2.23 12.34 5.53
CA GLY A 448 1.24 11.63 4.71
C GLY A 448 -0.13 12.28 4.65
N PHE A 449 -0.58 12.99 5.68
CA PHE A 449 -1.85 13.74 5.61
C PHE A 449 -1.79 14.91 4.61
N ALA A 450 -0.68 15.65 4.60
CA ALA A 450 -0.49 16.75 3.67
C ALA A 450 -0.25 16.25 2.23
N LEU A 451 0.52 15.17 2.09
CA LEU A 451 0.69 14.49 0.81
C LEU A 451 -0.63 13.89 0.30
N GLY A 452 -1.44 13.31 1.18
CA GLY A 452 -2.75 12.76 0.89
C GLY A 452 -3.74 13.83 0.39
N SER A 453 -3.70 15.04 0.96
CA SER A 453 -4.46 16.19 0.44
C SER A 453 -4.12 16.48 -1.02
N LEU A 454 -2.83 16.51 -1.37
CA LEU A 454 -2.37 16.71 -2.75
C LEU A 454 -2.82 15.56 -3.65
N PHE A 455 -2.65 14.33 -3.18
CA PHE A 455 -2.98 13.12 -3.93
C PHE A 455 -4.47 13.04 -4.26
N VAL A 456 -5.34 13.27 -3.27
CA VAL A 456 -6.80 13.23 -3.44
C VAL A 456 -7.27 14.32 -4.40
N LYS A 457 -6.71 15.55 -4.33
CA LYS A 457 -7.05 16.62 -5.28
C LYS A 457 -6.76 16.24 -6.73
N ALA A 458 -5.73 15.44 -6.97
CA ALA A 458 -5.29 15.07 -8.32
C ALA A 458 -5.97 13.80 -8.85
N THR A 459 -6.34 12.85 -7.98
CA THR A 459 -6.72 11.48 -8.39
C THR A 459 -8.12 11.06 -8.00
N PHE A 460 -8.74 11.72 -7.01
CA PHE A 460 -9.95 11.21 -6.39
C PHE A 460 -11.18 11.99 -6.86
N ASP A 461 -12.07 11.30 -7.58
CA ASP A 461 -13.37 11.81 -7.96
C ASP A 461 -14.33 11.86 -6.77
N ARG A 462 -15.05 12.97 -6.61
CA ARG A 462 -15.96 13.18 -5.46
C ARG A 462 -17.12 12.20 -5.46
N ASP A 463 -17.60 11.79 -6.63
CA ASP A 463 -18.74 10.88 -6.75
C ASP A 463 -18.40 9.46 -6.27
N SER A 464 -17.11 9.07 -6.35
CA SER A 464 -16.61 7.81 -5.78
C SER A 464 -16.92 7.70 -4.27
N LYS A 465 -16.83 8.82 -3.53
CA LYS A 465 -17.17 8.84 -2.10
C LYS A 465 -18.67 8.64 -1.86
N ALA A 466 -19.52 9.16 -2.74
CA ALA A 466 -20.96 9.01 -2.65
C ALA A 466 -21.39 7.56 -2.94
N ILE A 467 -20.82 6.94 -3.98
CA ILE A 467 -21.09 5.54 -4.34
C ILE A 467 -20.74 4.60 -3.19
N VAL A 468 -19.55 4.72 -2.61
CA VAL A 468 -19.12 3.86 -1.48
C VAL A 468 -19.99 4.06 -0.23
N ARG A 469 -20.52 5.27 -0.01
CA ARG A 469 -21.43 5.56 1.12
C ARG A 469 -22.83 5.01 0.93
N THR A 470 -23.35 5.00 -0.29
CA THR A 470 -24.71 4.53 -0.61
C THR A 470 -24.76 3.02 -0.85
N HIS A 471 -23.64 2.43 -1.26
CA HIS A 471 -23.45 0.99 -1.42
C HIS A 471 -22.36 0.49 -0.46
N PRO A 472 -22.53 0.63 0.87
CA PRO A 472 -21.67 -0.12 1.77
C PRO A 472 -21.85 -1.58 1.40
N ILE A 473 -20.75 -2.26 1.06
CA ILE A 473 -20.75 -3.71 0.83
C ILE A 473 -21.61 -4.32 1.96
N PRO A 474 -22.61 -5.17 1.68
CA PRO A 474 -23.50 -5.74 2.68
C PRO A 474 -22.75 -6.76 3.55
N ILE A 475 -21.69 -6.32 4.22
CA ILE A 475 -20.94 -7.05 5.24
C ILE A 475 -21.72 -6.98 6.56
N ARG A 476 -22.46 -5.88 6.79
CA ARG A 476 -23.31 -5.71 8.00
C ARG A 476 -24.58 -6.57 8.02
N GLY A 477 -25.02 -7.13 6.89
CA GLY A 477 -26.25 -7.92 6.79
C GLY A 477 -26.07 -9.43 6.99
N ASN A 478 -24.84 -9.93 6.88
CA ASN A 478 -24.52 -11.37 6.98
C ASN A 478 -23.72 -11.71 8.24
N SER A 479 -23.77 -10.87 9.28
CA SER A 479 -23.25 -11.25 10.58
C SER A 479 -24.09 -12.39 11.15
N CYS A 480 -23.46 -13.56 11.28
CA CYS A 480 -23.94 -14.75 11.99
C CYS A 480 -24.18 -14.40 13.48
N PHE A 481 -25.23 -13.66 13.80
CA PHE A 481 -25.79 -13.65 15.14
C PHE A 481 -26.84 -14.76 15.20
N PRO A 482 -26.78 -15.69 16.18
CA PRO A 482 -27.88 -16.63 16.39
C PRO A 482 -29.17 -15.83 16.67
N PRO A 483 -30.33 -16.27 16.15
CA PRO A 483 -31.58 -15.56 16.38
C PRO A 483 -31.91 -15.54 17.88
N ASP A 484 -32.25 -14.34 18.35
CA ASP A 484 -32.75 -14.05 19.69
C ASP A 484 -33.94 -14.98 20.01
N PRO A 485 -33.93 -15.77 21.09
CA PRO A 485 -35.01 -16.73 21.39
C PRO A 485 -36.31 -16.06 21.90
N GLY A 486 -36.51 -14.77 21.63
CA GLY A 486 -37.49 -13.93 22.29
C GLY A 486 -38.63 -13.37 21.43
N GLU A 487 -39.02 -14.01 20.33
CA GLU A 487 -40.32 -13.73 19.69
C GLU A 487 -40.99 -15.04 19.24
N ARG A 488 -41.84 -15.59 20.11
CA ARG A 488 -42.93 -16.48 19.70
C ARG A 488 -44.12 -16.37 20.64
#